data_AF-A0A942HGN7-F1
#
_entry.id   AF-A0A942HGN7-F1
#
_cell.length_a   1.000
_cell.length_b   1.000
_cell.length_c   1.000
_cell.angle_alpha   90.00
_cell.angle_beta   90.00
_cell.angle_gamma   90.00
#
_symmetry.space_group_name_H-M   'P 1'
#
loop_
_entity.id
_entity.type
_entity.pdbx_description
1 polymer ?
#
loop_
_entity_poly.entity_id
_entity_poly.type
_entity_poly.pdbx_seq_one_letter_code
_entity_poly.pdbx_strand_id
1 'polypeptide(L)'
;MKAVFALIIIYVGTFLVAIQGASNVPVQAAQQEAVAAAKSPPAKAVDPQKDADIRSLLELVGARDMIQEAAANSTEQYRQRLISLAPNDDKAQEAINSYLSVFQRKFDADSLADQLVSIYDKHYSEDEIKGLLQFYGSPLGQKVAGEMPKISKEIQLANRTLTNQAAKEAWQEFHAQNSDANGKQRSFSARRRWQQGQQSNSNQQSAQADSQQP
;
A
#
# COMPACT_ATOMS: atom_id res chain seq x y z
N MET A 1 -4.11 -15.93 -35.81
CA MET A 1 -3.84 -16.09 -34.35
C MET A 1 -2.72 -15.14 -33.88
N LYS A 2 -2.93 -13.81 -33.89
CA LYS A 2 -1.97 -12.81 -33.35
C LYS A 2 -2.63 -11.59 -32.67
N ALA A 3 -3.95 -11.58 -32.47
CA ALA A 3 -4.66 -10.37 -32.02
C ALA A 3 -5.27 -10.45 -30.62
N VAL A 4 -5.08 -11.54 -29.86
CA VAL A 4 -5.70 -11.68 -28.52
C VAL A 4 -4.78 -11.18 -27.39
N PHE A 5 -3.48 -11.06 -27.62
CA PHE A 5 -2.51 -10.63 -26.60
C PHE A 5 -2.44 -9.10 -26.37
N ALA A 6 -3.21 -8.30 -27.12
CA ALA A 6 -3.20 -6.84 -26.99
C ALA A 6 -4.17 -6.28 -25.94
N LEU A 7 -5.08 -7.09 -25.37
CA LEU A 7 -6.12 -6.58 -24.47
C LEU A 7 -5.74 -6.52 -22.98
N ILE A 8 -4.66 -7.18 -22.55
CA ILE A 8 -4.26 -7.21 -21.12
C ILE A 8 -3.36 -6.00 -20.75
N ILE A 9 -2.85 -5.23 -21.72
CA ILE A 9 -2.02 -4.04 -21.47
C ILE A 9 -2.87 -2.73 -21.45
N ILE A 10 -4.17 -2.78 -21.77
CA ILE A 10 -5.02 -1.57 -21.90
C ILE A 10 -5.78 -1.21 -20.60
N TYR A 11 -5.66 -1.96 -19.50
CA TYR A 11 -6.38 -1.62 -18.25
C TYR A 11 -5.55 -0.81 -17.22
N VAL A 12 -4.46 -0.19 -17.66
CA VAL A 12 -3.72 0.84 -16.88
C VAL A 12 -3.96 2.25 -17.44
N GLY A 13 -4.82 2.41 -18.46
CA GLY A 13 -4.90 3.64 -19.28
C GLY A 13 -6.24 4.38 -19.35
N THR A 14 -7.18 4.17 -18.43
CA THR A 14 -8.45 4.93 -18.40
C THR A 14 -8.71 5.60 -17.06
N PHE A 15 -7.73 6.39 -16.62
CA PHE A 15 -7.98 7.53 -15.74
C PHE A 15 -8.07 8.79 -16.63
N LEU A 16 -9.19 9.52 -16.53
CA LEU A 16 -9.53 10.81 -17.15
C LEU A 16 -10.10 10.81 -18.58
N VAL A 17 -11.44 10.79 -18.67
CA VAL A 17 -12.17 11.56 -19.70
C VAL A 17 -13.29 12.37 -19.05
N ALA A 18 -13.05 13.69 -19.03
CA ALA A 18 -13.98 14.80 -19.21
C ALA A 18 -15.28 14.89 -18.37
N ILE A 19 -15.21 15.69 -17.31
CA ILE A 19 -16.34 16.52 -16.87
C ILE A 19 -16.42 17.72 -17.84
N GLN A 20 -17.28 17.66 -18.85
CA GLN A 20 -17.85 18.84 -19.51
C GLN A 20 -19.22 18.50 -20.10
N GLY A 21 -20.19 19.41 -19.90
CA GLY A 21 -21.38 19.49 -20.75
C GLY A 21 -22.70 19.29 -20.02
N ALA A 22 -23.26 20.39 -19.52
CA ALA A 22 -24.65 20.48 -19.11
C ALA A 22 -25.61 20.14 -20.26
N SER A 23 -26.68 19.39 -19.96
CA SER A 23 -27.97 19.46 -20.64
C SER A 23 -29.02 18.82 -19.73
N ASN A 24 -29.92 19.66 -19.25
CA ASN A 24 -31.04 19.31 -18.38
C ASN A 24 -31.97 18.30 -19.05
N VAL A 25 -32.21 17.17 -18.38
CA VAL A 25 -33.47 16.41 -18.53
C VAL A 25 -33.97 16.13 -17.10
N PRO A 26 -35.11 16.70 -16.67
CA PRO A 26 -35.69 16.36 -15.39
C PRO A 26 -36.45 15.06 -15.58
N VAL A 27 -35.88 13.92 -15.16
CA VAL A 27 -36.68 12.72 -14.96
C VAL A 27 -37.06 12.67 -13.50
N GLN A 28 -38.23 13.27 -13.25
CA GLN A 28 -39.28 12.82 -12.35
C GLN A 28 -38.83 12.00 -11.14
N ALA A 29 -38.86 12.67 -9.98
CA ALA A 29 -39.14 12.02 -8.71
C ALA A 29 -40.50 11.30 -8.80
N ALA A 30 -40.47 9.98 -9.02
CA ALA A 30 -41.58 9.06 -8.77
C ALA A 30 -41.07 7.62 -8.78
N GLN A 31 -40.32 7.23 -7.75
CA GLN A 31 -40.27 5.85 -7.22
C GLN A 31 -39.51 5.84 -5.90
N GLN A 32 -40.13 6.45 -4.90
CA GLN A 32 -39.78 6.27 -3.51
C GLN A 32 -41.04 5.86 -2.75
N GLU A 33 -41.58 4.69 -3.12
CA GLU A 33 -42.49 3.91 -2.29
C GLU A 33 -42.58 2.47 -2.82
N ALA A 34 -41.52 1.70 -2.55
CA ALA A 34 -41.58 0.25 -2.41
C ALA A 34 -40.32 -0.21 -1.67
N VAL A 35 -40.19 0.18 -0.40
CA VAL A 35 -39.30 -0.54 0.54
C VAL A 35 -40.00 -1.84 0.93
N ALA A 36 -40.24 -2.70 -0.06
CA ALA A 36 -40.60 -4.09 0.16
C ALA A 36 -39.29 -4.87 0.12
N ALA A 37 -38.91 -5.41 1.28
CA ALA A 37 -37.79 -6.30 1.51
C ALA A 37 -37.31 -7.07 0.26
N ALA A 38 -36.31 -6.51 -0.42
CA ALA A 38 -35.48 -7.27 -1.34
C ALA A 38 -34.63 -8.19 -0.47
N LYS A 39 -35.18 -9.36 -0.16
CA LYS A 39 -34.37 -10.52 0.19
C LYS A 39 -33.36 -10.65 -0.94
N SER A 40 -32.07 -10.41 -0.63
CA SER A 40 -30.99 -10.73 -1.55
C SER A 40 -31.26 -12.13 -2.10
N PRO A 41 -31.21 -12.35 -3.42
CA PRO A 41 -31.27 -13.69 -3.95
C PRO A 41 -30.23 -14.52 -3.20
N PRO A 42 -30.55 -15.74 -2.73
CA PRO A 42 -29.50 -16.63 -2.23
C PRO A 42 -28.42 -16.66 -3.30
N ALA A 43 -27.18 -16.41 -2.90
CA ALA A 43 -26.04 -16.54 -3.80
C ALA A 43 -26.22 -17.87 -4.52
N LYS A 44 -26.34 -17.84 -5.86
CA LYS A 44 -26.46 -19.08 -6.63
C LYS A 44 -25.28 -19.94 -6.20
N ALA A 45 -25.57 -21.14 -5.70
CA ALA A 45 -24.54 -22.11 -5.44
C ALA A 45 -23.72 -22.26 -6.74
N VAL A 46 -22.40 -22.16 -6.61
CA VAL A 46 -21.48 -22.28 -7.75
C VAL A 46 -21.81 -23.59 -8.47
N ASP A 47 -21.87 -23.54 -9.80
CA ASP A 47 -22.05 -24.76 -10.59
C ASP A 47 -20.93 -25.76 -10.25
N PRO A 48 -21.23 -27.04 -9.93
CA PRO A 48 -20.22 -27.99 -9.49
C PRO A 48 -19.06 -28.21 -10.48
N GLN A 49 -19.33 -28.12 -11.79
CA GLN A 49 -18.29 -28.26 -12.80
C GLN A 49 -17.39 -27.02 -12.80
N LYS A 50 -17.98 -25.83 -12.74
CA LYS A 50 -17.23 -24.58 -12.66
C LYS A 50 -16.40 -24.48 -11.37
N ASP A 51 -16.92 -24.96 -10.24
CA ASP A 51 -16.18 -25.05 -8.97
C ASP A 51 -14.91 -25.90 -9.13
N ALA A 52 -15.06 -27.11 -9.69
CA ALA A 52 -13.93 -28.00 -9.94
C ALA A 52 -12.90 -27.37 -10.89
N ASP A 53 -13.36 -26.74 -11.98
CA ASP A 53 -12.49 -26.08 -12.95
C ASP A 53 -11.73 -24.90 -12.31
N ILE A 54 -12.38 -24.10 -11.47
CA ILE A 54 -11.73 -23.01 -10.72
C ILE A 54 -10.68 -23.57 -9.76
N ARG A 55 -10.97 -24.64 -9.03
CA ARG A 55 -9.99 -25.27 -8.12
C ARG A 55 -8.76 -25.75 -8.88
N SER A 56 -8.94 -26.41 -10.02
CA SER A 56 -7.82 -26.79 -10.90
C SER A 56 -7.03 -25.59 -11.40
N LEU A 57 -7.70 -24.49 -11.75
CA LEU A 57 -7.03 -23.26 -12.17
C LEU A 57 -6.19 -22.68 -11.03
N LEU A 58 -6.74 -22.60 -9.81
CA LEU A 58 -6.04 -22.13 -8.62
C LEU A 58 -4.80 -22.97 -8.31
N GLU A 59 -4.86 -24.28 -8.53
CA GLU A 59 -3.70 -25.17 -8.40
C GLU A 59 -2.62 -24.87 -9.46
N LEU A 60 -3.01 -24.72 -10.73
CA LEU A 60 -2.08 -24.43 -11.82
C LEU A 60 -1.36 -23.08 -11.67
N VAL A 61 -2.03 -22.08 -11.11
CA VAL A 61 -1.43 -20.76 -10.86
C VAL A 61 -0.64 -20.67 -9.55
N GLY A 62 -0.61 -21.76 -8.76
CA GLY A 62 0.15 -21.81 -7.51
C GLY A 62 -0.52 -21.08 -6.34
N ALA A 63 -1.86 -21.01 -6.31
CA ALA A 63 -2.59 -20.30 -5.25
C ALA A 63 -2.30 -20.87 -3.85
N ARG A 64 -2.04 -22.18 -3.73
CA ARG A 64 -1.67 -22.80 -2.45
C ARG A 64 -0.38 -22.21 -1.87
N ASP A 65 0.65 -22.10 -2.70
CA ASP A 65 1.93 -21.51 -2.29
C ASP A 65 1.76 -20.03 -1.95
N MET A 66 0.94 -19.29 -2.71
CA MET A 66 0.61 -17.90 -2.42
C MET A 66 -0.11 -17.74 -1.07
N ILE A 67 -1.07 -18.60 -0.76
CA ILE A 67 -1.78 -18.60 0.53
C ILE A 67 -0.81 -18.87 1.68
N GLN A 68 0.06 -19.87 1.53
CA GLN A 68 1.06 -20.21 2.55
C GLN A 68 2.06 -19.07 2.77
N GLU A 69 2.56 -18.45 1.70
CA GLU A 69 3.45 -17.30 1.78
C GLU A 69 2.76 -16.10 2.43
N ALA A 70 1.50 -15.83 2.07
CA ALA A 70 0.71 -14.76 2.68
C ALA A 70 0.46 -15.02 4.18
N ALA A 71 0.18 -16.26 4.57
CA ALA A 71 0.00 -16.65 5.96
C ALA A 71 1.31 -16.51 6.77
N ALA A 72 2.44 -16.94 6.19
CA ALA A 72 3.76 -16.79 6.81
C ALA A 72 4.14 -15.31 6.99
N ASN A 73 3.96 -14.50 5.95
CA ASN A 73 4.21 -13.05 6.01
C ASN A 73 3.30 -12.36 7.04
N SER A 74 2.02 -12.73 7.10
CA SER A 74 1.09 -12.18 8.10
C SER A 74 1.51 -12.57 9.51
N THR A 75 1.91 -13.82 9.72
CA THR A 75 2.41 -14.32 11.01
C THR A 75 3.65 -13.55 11.46
N GLU A 76 4.61 -13.32 10.55
CA GLU A 76 5.81 -12.53 10.85
C GLU A 76 5.47 -11.08 11.19
N GLN A 77 4.56 -10.45 10.45
CA GLN A 77 4.10 -9.10 10.78
C GLN A 77 3.45 -9.03 12.17
N TYR A 78 2.64 -10.02 12.53
CA TYR A 78 2.07 -10.12 13.88
C TYR A 78 3.16 -10.33 14.94
N ARG A 79 4.14 -11.19 14.68
CA ARG A 79 5.31 -11.39 15.55
C ARG A 79 6.02 -10.07 15.81
N GLN A 80 6.38 -9.32 14.78
CA GLN A 80 7.09 -8.04 14.90
C GLN A 80 6.29 -7.03 15.71
N ARG A 81 4.96 -6.95 15.51
CA ARG A 81 4.09 -6.10 16.33
C ARG A 81 4.08 -6.52 17.78
N LEU A 82 3.96 -7.82 18.07
CA LEU A 82 3.96 -8.31 19.44
C LEU A 82 5.30 -8.06 20.14
N ILE A 83 6.43 -8.27 19.47
CA ILE A 83 7.76 -7.96 19.99
C ILE A 83 7.89 -6.46 20.31
N SER A 84 7.34 -5.58 19.46
CA SER A 84 7.38 -4.13 19.71
C SER A 84 6.57 -3.66 20.92
N LEU A 85 5.59 -4.46 21.36
CA LEU A 85 4.71 -4.16 22.49
C LEU A 85 5.10 -4.89 23.77
N ALA A 86 5.91 -5.94 23.66
CA ALA A 86 6.27 -6.81 24.78
C ALA A 86 7.61 -6.41 25.41
N PRO A 87 7.81 -6.68 26.72
CA PRO A 87 9.12 -6.61 27.33
C PRO A 87 10.13 -7.51 26.61
N ASN A 88 11.39 -7.07 26.51
CA ASN A 88 12.45 -7.85 25.90
C ASN A 88 13.04 -8.86 26.90
N ASP A 89 12.24 -9.85 27.29
CA ASP A 89 12.64 -10.96 28.15
C ASP A 89 12.21 -12.32 27.58
N ASP A 90 12.86 -13.38 28.05
CA ASP A 90 12.67 -14.74 27.52
C ASP A 90 11.23 -15.24 27.68
N LYS A 91 10.53 -14.86 28.76
CA LYS A 91 9.15 -15.29 29.01
C LYS A 91 8.19 -14.65 28.01
N ALA A 92 8.40 -13.36 27.70
CA ALA A 92 7.63 -12.67 26.69
C ALA A 92 7.82 -13.30 25.30
N GLN A 93 9.06 -13.67 24.95
CA GLN A 93 9.36 -14.36 23.68
C GLN A 93 8.70 -15.75 23.61
N GLU A 94 8.73 -16.52 24.70
CA GLU A 94 8.10 -17.83 24.77
C GLU A 94 6.57 -17.73 24.63
N ALA A 95 5.96 -16.73 25.27
CA ALA A 95 4.52 -16.45 25.13
C ALA A 95 4.14 -16.06 23.69
N ILE A 96 4.95 -15.21 23.04
CA ILE A 96 4.76 -14.83 21.63
C ILE A 96 4.84 -16.07 20.73
N ASN A 97 5.87 -16.90 20.90
CA ASN A 97 6.03 -18.12 20.10
C ASN A 97 4.88 -19.10 20.28
N SER A 98 4.41 -19.29 21.51
CA SER A 98 3.24 -20.12 21.82
C SER A 98 1.97 -19.58 21.13
N TYR A 99 1.73 -18.27 21.21
CA TYR A 99 0.61 -17.64 20.53
C TYR A 99 0.68 -17.81 19.01
N LEU A 100 1.84 -17.60 18.40
CA LEU A 100 2.01 -17.75 16.94
C LEU A 100 1.80 -19.20 16.49
N SER A 101 2.19 -20.19 17.29
CA SER A 101 1.89 -21.61 17.02
C SER A 101 0.38 -21.88 17.06
N VAL A 102 -0.35 -21.27 18.00
CA VAL A 102 -1.82 -21.35 18.03
C VAL A 102 -2.44 -20.65 16.82
N PHE A 103 -1.95 -19.47 16.46
CA PHE A 103 -2.41 -18.73 15.27
C PHE A 103 -2.25 -19.55 14.00
N GLN A 104 -1.08 -20.15 13.77
CA GLN A 104 -0.81 -21.01 12.61
C GLN A 104 -1.76 -22.21 12.56
N ARG A 105 -2.03 -22.86 13.71
CA ARG A 105 -3.00 -23.97 13.78
C ARG A 105 -4.44 -23.55 13.53
N LYS A 106 -4.79 -22.30 13.81
CA LYS A 106 -6.12 -21.73 13.57
C LYS A 106 -6.27 -21.14 12.16
N PHE A 107 -5.17 -20.96 11.43
CA PHE A 107 -5.22 -20.50 10.06
C PHE A 107 -5.74 -21.64 9.17
N ASP A 108 -6.96 -21.46 8.69
CA ASP A 108 -7.64 -22.43 7.83
C ASP A 108 -7.40 -22.07 6.36
N ALA A 109 -6.42 -22.74 5.75
CA ALA A 109 -6.08 -22.54 4.35
C ALA A 109 -7.18 -23.04 3.41
N ASP A 110 -7.94 -24.06 3.81
CA ASP A 110 -9.01 -24.64 3.00
C ASP A 110 -10.20 -23.69 2.94
N SER A 111 -10.57 -23.07 4.07
CA SER A 111 -11.57 -22.01 4.11
C SER A 111 -11.22 -20.82 3.20
N LEU A 112 -9.94 -20.45 3.13
CA LEU A 112 -9.49 -19.40 2.22
C LEU A 112 -9.55 -19.86 0.75
N ALA A 113 -9.21 -21.12 0.46
CA ALA A 113 -9.34 -21.69 -0.88
C ALA A 113 -10.80 -21.66 -1.36
N ASP A 114 -11.75 -22.02 -0.51
CA ASP A 114 -13.19 -21.95 -0.84
C ASP A 114 -13.66 -20.51 -1.12
N GLN A 115 -13.15 -19.54 -0.36
CA GLN A 115 -13.41 -18.12 -0.63
C GLN A 115 -12.84 -17.69 -1.98
N LEU A 116 -11.63 -18.15 -2.34
CA LEU A 116 -11.05 -17.86 -3.65
C LEU A 116 -11.90 -18.44 -4.78
N VAL A 117 -12.47 -19.65 -4.61
CA VAL A 117 -13.37 -20.22 -5.61
C VAL A 117 -14.58 -19.31 -5.83
N SER A 118 -15.22 -18.84 -4.76
CA SER A 118 -16.35 -17.91 -4.84
C SER A 118 -15.97 -16.57 -5.50
N ILE A 119 -14.77 -16.05 -5.21
CA ILE A 119 -14.26 -14.83 -5.86
C ILE A 119 -14.10 -15.05 -7.36
N TYR A 120 -13.48 -16.15 -7.80
CA TYR A 120 -13.32 -16.44 -9.22
C TYR A 120 -14.65 -16.69 -9.93
N ASP A 121 -15.58 -17.40 -9.29
CA ASP A 121 -16.92 -17.64 -9.82
C ASP A 121 -17.66 -16.32 -10.13
N LYS A 122 -17.51 -15.33 -9.26
CA LYS A 122 -18.10 -13.99 -9.43
C LYS A 122 -17.48 -13.19 -10.57
N HIS A 123 -16.20 -13.41 -10.87
CA HIS A 123 -15.44 -12.58 -11.81
C HIS A 123 -15.27 -13.16 -13.20
N TYR A 124 -15.40 -14.48 -13.35
CA TYR A 124 -15.23 -15.17 -14.62
C TYR A 124 -16.45 -16.02 -14.95
N SER A 125 -16.81 -16.06 -16.23
CA SER A 125 -17.74 -17.05 -16.76
C SER A 125 -17.08 -18.44 -16.82
N GLU A 126 -17.90 -19.49 -16.97
CA GLU A 126 -17.41 -20.86 -17.12
C GLU A 126 -16.48 -21.02 -18.34
N ASP A 127 -16.84 -20.42 -19.48
CA ASP A 127 -16.04 -20.48 -20.70
C ASP A 127 -14.69 -19.77 -20.53
N GLU A 128 -14.64 -18.66 -19.79
CA GLU A 128 -13.39 -17.97 -19.46
C GLU A 128 -12.51 -18.81 -18.53
N ILE A 129 -13.09 -19.47 -17.51
CA ILE A 129 -12.35 -20.39 -16.66
C ILE A 129 -11.74 -21.54 -17.49
N LYS A 130 -12.50 -22.14 -18.41
CA LYS A 130 -11.99 -23.17 -19.32
C LYS A 130 -10.87 -22.65 -20.22
N GLY A 131 -11.01 -21.44 -20.74
CA GLY A 131 -9.96 -20.77 -21.51
C GLY A 131 -8.68 -20.53 -20.70
N LEU A 132 -8.82 -20.10 -19.44
CA LEU A 132 -7.70 -19.93 -18.52
C LEU A 132 -7.02 -21.27 -18.21
N LEU A 133 -7.78 -22.33 -17.94
CA LEU A 133 -7.25 -23.68 -17.76
C LEU A 133 -6.45 -24.14 -18.98
N GLN A 134 -6.97 -23.94 -20.19
CA GLN A 134 -6.25 -24.29 -21.42
C GLN A 134 -4.94 -23.51 -21.55
N PHE A 135 -4.96 -22.21 -21.24
CA PHE A 135 -3.75 -21.38 -21.29
C PHE A 135 -2.73 -21.83 -20.24
N TYR A 136 -3.10 -21.92 -18.97
CA TYR A 136 -2.20 -22.29 -17.88
C TYR A 136 -1.75 -23.77 -17.94
N GLY A 137 -2.49 -24.63 -18.63
CA GLY A 137 -2.05 -25.98 -18.97
C GLY A 137 -1.02 -26.06 -20.10
N SER A 138 -0.83 -24.99 -20.88
CA SER A 138 0.18 -24.95 -21.96
C SER A 138 1.60 -24.71 -21.42
N PRO A 139 2.66 -25.08 -22.16
CA PRO A 139 4.05 -24.82 -21.74
C PRO A 139 4.33 -23.34 -21.46
N LEU A 140 3.72 -22.44 -22.23
CA LEU A 140 3.85 -21.01 -22.01
C LEU A 140 3.10 -20.58 -20.74
N GLY A 141 1.87 -21.03 -20.55
CA GLY A 141 1.08 -20.67 -19.37
C GLY A 141 1.68 -21.18 -18.06
N GLN A 142 2.24 -22.39 -18.05
CA GLN A 142 3.00 -22.92 -16.92
C GLN A 142 4.24 -22.07 -16.61
N LYS A 143 4.98 -21.64 -17.65
CA LYS A 143 6.09 -20.70 -17.47
C LYS A 143 5.61 -19.38 -16.87
N VAL A 144 4.49 -18.84 -17.36
CA VAL A 144 3.90 -17.61 -16.80
C VAL A 144 3.53 -17.80 -15.33
N ALA A 145 2.83 -18.88 -14.97
CA ALA A 145 2.46 -19.17 -13.58
C ALA A 145 3.69 -19.25 -12.65
N GLY A 146 4.78 -19.89 -13.09
CA GLY A 146 6.00 -20.02 -12.31
C GLY A 146 6.88 -18.75 -12.24
N GLU A 147 6.87 -17.92 -13.28
CA GLU A 147 7.72 -16.72 -13.35
C GLU A 147 7.03 -15.46 -12.81
N MET A 148 5.71 -15.35 -12.90
CA MET A 148 4.98 -14.14 -12.45
C MET A 148 5.23 -13.79 -10.98
N PRO A 149 5.25 -14.75 -10.02
CA PRO A 149 5.60 -14.44 -8.64
C PRO A 149 7.03 -13.91 -8.48
N LYS A 150 7.99 -14.41 -9.27
CA LYS A 150 9.40 -13.97 -9.23
C LYS A 150 9.54 -12.56 -9.77
N ILE A 151 8.92 -12.29 -10.93
CA ILE A 151 8.87 -10.96 -11.54
C ILE A 151 8.22 -9.97 -10.58
N SER A 152 7.12 -10.35 -9.91
CA SER A 152 6.46 -9.51 -8.91
C SER A 152 7.40 -9.16 -7.73
N LYS A 153 8.18 -10.14 -7.24
CA LYS A 153 9.19 -9.93 -6.19
C LYS A 153 10.30 -8.97 -6.66
N GLU A 154 10.79 -9.13 -7.88
CA GLU A 154 11.80 -8.23 -8.47
C GLU A 154 11.28 -6.80 -8.61
N ILE A 155 10.05 -6.61 -9.09
CA ILE A 155 9.39 -5.30 -9.19
C ILE A 155 9.28 -4.66 -7.80
N GLN A 156 8.88 -5.42 -6.78
CA GLN A 156 8.79 -4.90 -5.41
C GLN A 156 10.15 -4.43 -4.87
N LEU A 157 11.22 -5.19 -5.14
CA LEU A 157 12.58 -4.82 -4.76
C LEU A 157 13.06 -3.57 -5.49
N ALA A 158 12.82 -3.48 -6.80
CA ALA A 158 13.15 -2.29 -7.59
C ALA A 158 12.42 -1.05 -7.06
N ASN A 159 11.13 -1.17 -6.74
CA ASN A 159 10.34 -0.08 -6.18
C ASN A 159 10.85 0.38 -4.80
N ARG A 160 11.22 -0.56 -3.92
CA ARG A 160 11.83 -0.23 -2.62
C ARG A 160 13.15 0.52 -2.78
N THR A 161 13.99 0.11 -3.73
CA THR A 161 15.26 0.81 -4.01
C THR A 161 15.01 2.24 -4.49
N LEU A 162 14.12 2.42 -5.47
CA LEU A 162 13.80 3.73 -6.02
C LEU A 162 13.21 4.68 -4.95
N THR A 163 12.26 4.18 -4.15
CA THR A 163 11.64 4.96 -3.07
C THR A 163 12.63 5.33 -1.97
N ASN A 164 13.55 4.43 -1.60
CA ASN A 164 14.61 4.73 -0.63
C ASN A 164 15.58 5.79 -1.14
N GLN A 165 15.93 5.75 -2.43
CA GLN A 165 16.77 6.77 -3.05
C GLN A 165 16.07 8.14 -3.02
N ALA A 166 14.82 8.19 -3.47
CA ALA A 166 14.04 9.42 -3.47
C ALA A 166 13.88 10.00 -2.04
N ALA A 167 13.66 9.16 -1.03
CA ALA A 167 13.58 9.59 0.36
C ALA A 167 14.91 10.18 0.86
N LYS A 168 16.04 9.59 0.48
CA LYS A 168 17.37 10.11 0.83
C LYS A 168 17.63 11.48 0.19
N GLU A 169 17.32 11.64 -1.09
CA GLU A 169 17.47 12.90 -1.81
C GLU A 169 16.57 13.99 -1.20
N ALA A 170 15.29 13.68 -0.95
CA ALA A 170 14.37 14.60 -0.29
C ALA A 170 14.85 15.02 1.11
N TRP A 171 15.43 14.08 1.89
CA TRP A 171 16.00 14.39 3.20
C TRP A 171 17.20 15.34 3.11
N GLN A 172 18.07 15.13 2.11
CA GLN A 172 19.23 15.99 1.88
C GLN A 172 18.81 17.41 1.49
N GLU A 173 17.85 17.54 0.57
CA GLU A 173 17.31 18.84 0.16
C GLU A 173 16.64 19.57 1.34
N PHE A 174 15.82 18.84 2.11
CA PHE A 174 15.18 19.39 3.31
C PHE A 174 16.22 19.92 4.29
N HIS A 175 17.28 19.17 4.55
CA HIS A 175 18.35 19.61 5.45
C HIS A 175 19.08 20.83 4.92
N ALA A 176 19.46 20.87 3.64
CA ALA A 176 20.17 21.99 3.04
C ALA A 176 19.36 23.31 3.17
N GLN A 177 18.07 23.26 2.85
CA GLN A 177 17.18 24.42 2.96
C GLN A 177 17.02 24.89 4.41
N ASN A 178 16.90 23.96 5.37
CA ASN A 178 16.73 24.31 6.78
C ASN A 178 18.03 24.73 7.47
N SER A 179 19.19 24.22 7.06
CA SER A 179 20.50 24.69 7.55
C SER A 179 20.79 26.11 7.10
N ASP A 180 20.41 26.48 5.88
CA ASP A 180 20.55 27.85 5.38
C ASP A 180 19.62 28.82 6.11
N ALA A 181 18.38 28.41 6.40
CA ALA A 181 17.43 29.20 7.18
C ALA A 181 17.93 29.41 8.63
N ASN A 182 18.39 28.35 9.31
CA ASN A 182 18.93 28.46 10.67
C ASN A 182 20.25 29.26 10.73
N GLY A 183 21.12 29.13 9.72
CA GLY A 183 22.34 29.91 9.60
C GLY A 183 22.08 31.40 9.46
N LYS A 184 21.11 31.78 8.61
CA LYS A 184 20.65 33.17 8.43
C LYS A 184 20.01 33.73 9.71
N GLN A 185 19.24 32.92 10.44
CA GLN A 185 18.59 33.36 11.68
C GLN A 185 19.61 33.58 12.82
N ARG A 186 20.61 32.69 12.94
CA ARG A 186 21.73 32.85 13.87
C ARG A 186 22.57 34.08 13.56
N SER A 187 22.92 34.32 12.29
CA SER A 187 23.72 35.50 11.92
C SER A 187 22.96 36.81 12.13
N PHE A 188 21.65 36.84 11.87
CA PHE A 188 20.80 38.01 12.11
C PHE A 188 20.71 38.34 13.61
N SER A 189 20.51 37.32 14.46
CA SER A 189 20.46 37.50 15.92
C SER A 189 21.82 37.91 16.52
N ALA A 190 22.92 37.34 16.02
CA ALA A 190 24.26 37.72 16.44
C ALA A 190 24.59 39.17 16.05
N ARG A 191 24.30 39.59 14.82
CA ARG A 191 24.52 40.98 14.37
C ARG A 191 23.72 41.98 15.20
N ARG A 192 22.45 41.68 15.52
CA ARG A 192 21.62 42.56 16.34
C ARG A 192 22.18 42.74 17.76
N ARG A 193 22.72 41.67 18.36
CA ARG A 193 23.34 41.71 19.70
C ARG A 193 24.60 42.57 19.73
N TRP A 194 25.47 42.46 18.72
CA TRP A 194 26.69 43.29 18.62
C TRP A 194 26.36 44.78 18.45
N GLN A 195 25.34 45.10 17.64
CA GLN A 195 24.92 46.49 17.41
C GLN A 195 24.34 47.14 18.68
N GLN A 196 23.59 46.38 19.48
CA GLN A 196 23.00 46.85 20.73
C GLN A 196 24.04 47.07 21.85
N GLY A 197 25.08 46.23 21.88
CA GLY A 197 26.23 46.42 22.79
C GLY A 197 27.06 47.66 22.45
N GLN A 198 27.23 47.96 21.16
CA GLN A 198 28.00 49.11 20.71
C GLN A 198 27.28 50.44 21.04
N GLN A 199 25.96 50.48 20.90
CA GLN A 199 25.14 51.66 21.20
C GLN A 199 24.99 51.94 22.71
N SER A 200 25.02 50.89 23.53
CA SER A 200 25.05 51.03 24.99
C SER A 200 26.40 51.62 25.46
N ASN A 201 27.49 51.22 24.81
CA ASN A 201 28.83 51.72 25.13
C ASN A 201 29.03 53.18 24.69
N SER A 202 28.46 53.58 23.55
CA SER A 202 28.50 54.99 23.10
C SER A 202 27.71 55.92 24.02
N ASN A 203 26.57 55.47 24.56
CA ASN A 203 25.77 56.27 25.51
C ASN A 203 26.44 56.41 26.89
N GLN A 204 27.23 55.43 27.33
CA GLN A 204 28.01 55.56 28.56
C GLN A 204 29.19 56.52 28.38
N GLN A 205 29.81 56.54 27.20
CA GLN A 205 30.95 57.40 26.93
C GLN A 205 30.54 58.87 26.71
N SER A 206 29.36 59.14 26.14
CA SER A 206 28.80 60.50 26.06
C SER A 206 28.34 61.04 27.42
N ALA A 207 27.73 60.19 28.27
CA ALA A 207 27.32 60.59 29.62
C ALA A 207 28.51 60.90 30.55
N GLN A 208 29.67 60.26 30.35
CA GLN A 208 30.90 60.56 31.10
C GLN A 208 31.61 61.83 30.62
N ALA A 209 31.50 62.17 29.33
CA ALA A 209 32.08 63.39 28.77
C ALA A 209 31.33 64.66 29.20
N ASP A 210 30.00 64.58 29.35
CA ASP A 210 29.14 65.70 29.77
C ASP A 210 29.32 66.06 31.26
N SER A 211 29.79 65.11 32.07
CA SER A 211 30.11 65.33 33.50
C SER A 211 31.51 65.92 33.78
N GLN A 212 32.30 66.25 32.75
CA GLN A 212 33.66 66.81 32.89
C GLN A 212 33.83 68.23 32.34
N GLN A 213 32.77 68.90 31.90
CA GLN A 213 32.86 70.33 31.56
C GLN A 213 32.64 71.19 32.83
N PRO A 214 33.60 72.07 33.17
CA PRO A 214 33.60 72.88 34.40
C PRO A 214 32.59 74.04 34.38
#